data_AF-J4WQT7-F1
#
_entry.id   AF-J4WQT7-F1
#
_cell.length_a   1.000
_cell.length_b   1.000
_cell.length_c   1.000
_cell.angle_alpha   90.00
_cell.angle_beta   90.00
_cell.angle_gamma   90.00
#
_symmetry.space_group_name_H-M   'P 1'
#
loop_
_entity.id
_entity.type
_entity.pdbx_description
1 polymer ?
#
loop_
_entity_poly.entity_id
_entity_poly.type
_entity_poly.pdbx_seq_one_letter_code
_entity_poly.pdbx_strand_id
1 'polypeptide(L)'
;MIHHVCNLDKSLFSLVEANIQSDEVVFTEERMTHVRIQHGDDFLLFKERLAEAIMNPDYILASAFPHTAMILKEFHSDGKRLNLILRLAVVSDNSKRKNSIITYHVLSGKKWEKYLRNKKILYRKESII
;
A
#
# COMPACT_ATOMS: atom_id res chain seq x y z
N MET A 1 11.22 -6.82 15.26
CA MET A 1 11.82 -7.39 14.03
C MET A 1 11.28 -6.63 12.81
N ILE A 2 12.06 -6.56 11.73
CA ILE A 2 11.69 -5.94 10.45
C ILE A 2 11.63 -7.06 9.43
N HIS A 3 10.52 -7.16 8.69
CA HIS A 3 10.33 -8.13 7.62
C HIS A 3 10.37 -7.43 6.28
N HIS A 4 11.18 -7.92 5.36
CA HIS A 4 11.10 -7.49 3.96
C HIS A 4 9.81 -8.03 3.34
N VAL A 5 9.17 -7.22 2.50
CA VAL A 5 7.92 -7.58 1.81
C VAL A 5 8.15 -7.68 0.30
N CYS A 6 8.71 -6.64 -0.31
CA CYS A 6 8.98 -6.57 -1.74
C CYS A 6 9.92 -5.39 -2.06
N ASN A 7 10.28 -5.26 -3.34
CA ASN A 7 10.91 -4.06 -3.88
C ASN A 7 9.87 -3.26 -4.69
N LEU A 8 9.80 -1.97 -4.42
CA LEU A 8 8.89 -0.99 -4.99
C LEU A 8 9.37 -0.52 -6.36
N ASP A 9 8.47 -0.40 -7.33
CA ASP A 9 8.75 0.37 -8.54
C ASP A 9 8.77 1.87 -8.22
N LYS A 10 9.98 2.43 -8.07
CA LYS A 10 10.18 3.85 -7.77
C LYS A 10 9.64 4.76 -8.87
N SER A 11 9.63 4.33 -10.12
CA SER A 11 9.10 5.13 -11.23
C SER A 11 7.59 5.27 -11.09
N LEU A 12 6.87 4.17 -10.84
CA LEU A 12 5.43 4.20 -10.57
C LEU A 12 5.09 5.05 -9.34
N PHE A 13 5.84 4.88 -8.25
CA PHE A 13 5.58 5.59 -7.00
C PHE A 13 6.09 7.05 -6.98
N SER A 14 6.84 7.47 -7.99
CA SER A 14 7.21 8.88 -8.18
C SER A 14 6.01 9.81 -8.37
N LEU A 15 4.85 9.24 -8.76
CA LEU A 15 3.56 9.93 -8.83
C LEU A 15 3.05 10.40 -7.45
N VAL A 16 3.50 9.73 -6.39
CA VAL A 16 3.23 10.10 -4.99
C VAL A 16 4.33 11.02 -4.46
N GLU A 17 5.59 10.67 -4.74
CA GLU A 17 6.75 11.40 -4.25
C GLU A 17 7.97 11.17 -5.14
N ALA A 18 8.58 12.24 -5.66
CA ALA A 18 9.66 12.13 -6.64
C ALA A 18 10.97 11.61 -6.03
N ASN A 19 11.28 11.99 -4.79
CA ASN A 19 12.60 11.75 -4.18
C ASN A 19 12.61 10.51 -3.28
N ILE A 20 12.21 9.35 -3.81
CA ILE A 20 12.19 8.08 -3.05
C ILE A 20 13.62 7.56 -2.84
N GLN A 21 13.98 7.34 -1.58
CA GLN A 21 15.34 6.95 -1.17
C GLN A 21 15.65 5.47 -1.43
N SER A 22 14.68 4.58 -1.22
CA SER A 22 14.87 3.13 -1.28
C SER A 22 13.71 2.50 -2.04
N ASP A 23 13.94 1.38 -2.70
CA ASP A 23 12.90 0.54 -3.28
C ASP A 23 12.40 -0.51 -2.27
N GLU A 24 13.19 -0.88 -1.27
CA GLU A 24 12.77 -1.88 -0.28
C GLU A 24 11.52 -1.44 0.50
N VAL A 25 10.56 -2.36 0.59
CA VAL A 25 9.38 -2.23 1.44
C VAL A 25 9.47 -3.20 2.59
N VAL A 26 9.23 -2.70 3.79
CA VAL A 26 9.27 -3.49 5.01
C VAL A 26 7.97 -3.42 5.81
N PHE A 27 7.78 -4.40 6.68
CA PHE A 27 6.70 -4.45 7.65
C PHE A 27 7.26 -4.83 9.03
N THR A 28 7.05 -3.96 10.01
CA THR A 28 7.62 -4.16 11.36
C THR A 28 6.66 -4.96 12.23
N GLU A 29 7.20 -5.70 13.21
CA GLU A 29 6.40 -6.44 14.21
C GLU A 29 5.39 -5.55 14.95
N GLU A 30 5.80 -4.32 15.27
CA GLU A 30 4.93 -3.35 15.91
C GLU A 30 3.71 -3.03 15.04
N ARG A 31 3.93 -2.75 13.75
CA ARG A 31 2.83 -2.46 12.81
C ARG A 31 2.00 -3.70 12.52
N MET A 32 2.60 -4.89 12.42
CA MET A 32 1.87 -6.16 12.31
C MET A 32 0.94 -6.38 13.50
N THR A 33 1.45 -6.18 14.71
CA THR A 33 0.66 -6.30 15.95
C THR A 33 -0.50 -5.31 15.96
N HIS A 34 -0.24 -4.06 15.59
CA HIS A 34 -1.27 -3.02 15.51
C HIS A 34 -2.36 -3.38 14.47
N VAL A 35 -1.99 -3.86 13.28
CA VAL A 35 -2.95 -4.31 12.27
C VAL A 35 -3.76 -5.51 12.77
N ARG A 36 -3.13 -6.50 13.41
CA ARG A 36 -3.82 -7.66 13.99
C ARG A 36 -4.85 -7.24 15.05
N ILE A 37 -4.52 -6.29 15.91
CA ILE A 37 -5.46 -5.76 16.92
C ILE A 37 -6.63 -5.02 16.25
N GLN A 38 -6.38 -4.27 15.19
CA GLN A 38 -7.41 -3.45 14.54
C GLN A 38 -8.33 -4.22 13.59
N HIS A 39 -7.79 -5.22 12.88
CA HIS A 39 -8.48 -5.87 11.75
C HIS A 39 -8.62 -7.39 11.93
N GLY A 40 -8.17 -7.94 13.06
CA GLY A 40 -8.38 -9.34 13.43
C GLY A 40 -7.93 -10.32 12.33
N ASP A 41 -8.86 -11.18 11.92
CA ASP A 41 -8.64 -12.29 10.98
C ASP A 41 -8.17 -11.85 9.58
N ASP A 42 -8.45 -10.60 9.18
CA ASP A 42 -7.98 -10.04 7.91
C ASP A 42 -6.45 -9.96 7.82
N PHE A 43 -5.77 -9.91 8.98
CA PHE A 43 -4.31 -9.84 9.04
C PHE A 43 -3.65 -11.02 8.31
N LEU A 44 -4.01 -12.26 8.68
CA LEU A 44 -3.37 -13.47 8.15
C LEU A 44 -3.67 -13.65 6.67
N LEU A 45 -4.93 -13.44 6.29
CA LEU A 45 -5.42 -13.65 4.92
C LEU A 45 -4.71 -12.79 3.87
N PHE A 46 -4.28 -11.58 4.24
CA PHE A 46 -3.67 -10.64 3.31
C PHE A 46 -2.17 -10.47 3.49
N LYS A 47 -1.57 -10.95 4.58
CA LYS A 47 -0.12 -10.83 4.82
C LYS A 47 0.70 -11.38 3.64
N GLU A 48 0.26 -12.49 3.06
CA GLU A 48 0.93 -13.14 1.92
C GLU A 48 0.70 -12.42 0.58
N ARG A 49 -0.26 -11.48 0.54
CA ARG A 49 -0.71 -10.77 -0.68
C ARG A 49 -0.27 -9.30 -0.73
N LEU A 50 0.41 -8.81 0.32
CA LEU A 50 0.86 -7.42 0.42
C LEU A 50 1.84 -7.06 -0.69
N ALA A 51 2.78 -7.97 -0.99
CA ALA A 51 3.76 -7.78 -2.05
C ALA A 51 3.08 -7.59 -3.42
N GLU A 52 2.09 -8.43 -3.75
CA GLU A 52 1.31 -8.30 -5.00
C GLU A 52 0.58 -6.96 -5.08
N ALA A 53 -0.06 -6.52 -3.99
CA ALA A 53 -0.76 -5.25 -3.95
C ALA A 53 0.17 -4.05 -4.21
N ILE A 54 1.40 -4.10 -3.70
CA ILE A 54 2.39 -3.02 -3.89
C ILE A 54 3.03 -3.06 -5.28
N MET A 55 3.39 -4.24 -5.77
CA MET A 55 4.08 -4.41 -7.06
C MET A 55 3.13 -4.30 -8.25
N ASN A 56 1.85 -4.62 -8.07
CA ASN A 56 0.85 -4.65 -9.13
C ASN A 56 -0.47 -4.00 -8.67
N PRO A 57 -0.45 -2.73 -8.22
CA PRO A 57 -1.64 -2.06 -7.73
C PRO A 57 -2.67 -1.87 -8.85
N ASP A 58 -3.95 -1.83 -8.50
CA ASP A 58 -4.97 -1.42 -9.47
C ASP A 58 -5.17 0.09 -9.43
N TYR A 59 -5.02 0.70 -8.25
CA TYR A 59 -5.02 2.15 -8.07
C TYR A 59 -3.98 2.60 -7.05
N ILE A 60 -3.41 3.77 -7.28
CA ILE A 60 -2.72 4.55 -6.24
C ILE A 60 -3.48 5.86 -6.08
N LEU A 61 -3.92 6.15 -4.87
CA LEU A 61 -4.67 7.34 -4.51
C LEU A 61 -3.80 8.27 -3.67
N ALA A 62 -4.08 9.57 -3.76
CA ALA A 62 -3.47 10.56 -2.89
C ALA A 62 -3.88 10.31 -1.42
N SER A 63 -2.90 10.34 -0.52
CA SER A 63 -3.12 10.32 0.93
C SER A 63 -3.23 11.76 1.46
N ALA A 64 -3.88 11.91 2.62
CA ALA A 64 -3.86 13.17 3.37
C ALA A 64 -2.51 13.41 4.07
N PHE A 65 -1.68 12.38 4.17
CA PHE A 65 -0.36 12.45 4.83
C PHE A 65 0.75 12.55 3.78
N PRO A 66 1.80 13.36 4.04
CA PRO A 66 2.93 13.50 3.11
C PRO A 66 3.64 12.17 2.89
N HIS A 67 4.27 12.02 1.72
CA HIS A 67 5.08 10.85 1.35
C HIS A 67 4.36 9.52 1.59
N THR A 68 3.02 9.49 1.45
CA THR A 68 2.21 8.33 1.80
C THR A 68 1.34 7.95 0.62
N ALA A 69 1.45 6.69 0.19
CA ALA A 69 0.61 6.13 -0.86
C ALA A 69 -0.57 5.37 -0.23
N MET A 70 -1.75 5.57 -0.81
CA MET A 70 -2.91 4.72 -0.55
C MET A 70 -3.10 3.81 -1.76
N ILE A 71 -2.80 2.53 -1.57
CA ILE A 71 -2.80 1.51 -2.61
C ILE A 71 -4.10 0.72 -2.52
N LEU A 72 -4.78 0.56 -3.65
CA LEU A 72 -5.95 -0.28 -3.78
C LEU A 72 -5.67 -1.45 -4.72
N LYS A 73 -6.04 -2.65 -4.27
CA LYS A 73 -5.92 -3.89 -5.05
C LYS A 73 -7.17 -4.73 -4.92
N GLU A 74 -7.77 -5.10 -6.03
CA GLU A 74 -8.77 -6.14 -6.14
C GLU A 74 -8.09 -7.43 -6.60
N PHE A 75 -8.43 -8.52 -5.95
CA PHE A 75 -7.89 -9.83 -6.30
C PHE A 75 -9.00 -10.68 -6.88
N HIS A 76 -8.86 -11.02 -8.16
CA HIS A 76 -9.91 -11.73 -8.90
C HIS A 76 -10.15 -13.17 -8.42
N SER A 77 -9.20 -13.79 -7.72
CA SER A 77 -9.34 -15.16 -7.20
C SER A 77 -10.46 -15.29 -6.17
N ASP A 78 -10.71 -14.27 -5.35
CA ASP A 78 -11.72 -14.29 -4.30
C ASP A 78 -12.59 -13.01 -4.24
N GLY A 79 -12.43 -12.11 -5.21
CA GLY A 79 -13.16 -10.83 -5.29
C GLY A 79 -12.85 -9.87 -4.15
N LYS A 80 -11.85 -10.16 -3.30
CA LYS A 80 -11.55 -9.31 -2.17
C LYS A 80 -10.74 -8.10 -2.60
N ARG A 81 -10.96 -7.01 -1.87
CA ARG A 81 -10.37 -5.70 -2.14
C ARG A 81 -9.55 -5.27 -0.94
N LEU A 82 -8.29 -4.97 -1.15
CA LEU A 82 -7.37 -4.49 -0.14
C LEU A 82 -7.19 -2.98 -0.27
N ASN A 83 -7.16 -2.32 0.88
CA ASN A 83 -6.61 -0.99 1.04
C ASN A 83 -5.32 -1.10 1.84
N LEU A 84 -4.21 -0.62 1.29
CA LEU A 84 -2.90 -0.62 1.93
C LEU A 84 -2.37 0.81 2.00
N ILE A 85 -1.90 1.21 3.19
CA ILE A 85 -1.26 2.52 3.41
C ILE A 85 0.25 2.30 3.54
N LEU A 86 1.01 2.88 2.63
CA LEU A 86 2.46 2.77 2.55
C LEU A 86 3.12 4.12 2.79
N ARG A 87 4.03 4.21 3.77
CA ARG A 87 4.92 5.36 3.93
C ARG A 87 6.13 5.17 3.03
N LEU A 88 6.38 6.13 2.16
CA LEU A 88 7.59 6.20 1.34
C LEU A 88 8.73 6.79 2.16
N ALA A 89 9.92 6.20 2.03
CA ALA A 89 11.15 6.77 2.54
C ALA A 89 11.70 7.75 1.51
N VAL A 90 11.92 8.99 1.93
CA VAL A 90 12.39 10.06 1.04
C VAL A 90 13.81 10.48 1.39
N VAL A 91 14.50 11.13 0.45
CA VAL A 91 15.90 11.57 0.64
C VAL A 91 16.10 12.49 1.86
N SER A 92 15.07 13.23 2.26
CA SER A 92 15.12 14.08 3.47
C SER A 92 14.91 13.30 4.78
N ASP A 93 14.57 12.01 4.73
CA ASP A 93 14.54 11.14 5.91
C ASP A 93 15.96 10.72 6.32
N ASN A 94 16.06 9.99 7.44
CA ASN A 94 17.28 9.29 7.79
C ASN A 94 17.68 8.30 6.69
N SER A 95 18.98 8.24 6.33
CA SER A 95 19.50 7.40 5.25
C SER A 95 19.27 5.89 5.42
N LYS A 96 18.93 5.43 6.64
CA LYS A 96 18.59 4.03 6.93
C LYS A 96 17.09 3.73 6.81
N ARG A 97 16.25 4.73 6.57
CA ARG A 97 14.80 4.54 6.46
C ARG A 97 14.45 3.79 5.17
N LYS A 98 13.55 2.82 5.30
CA LYS A 98 12.95 2.06 4.19
C LYS A 98 11.48 2.41 4.07
N ASN A 99 10.87 2.12 2.91
CA ASN A 99 9.42 2.25 2.76
C ASN A 99 8.75 1.27 3.72
N SER A 100 7.66 1.67 4.37
CA SER A 100 7.08 0.88 5.45
C SER A 100 5.57 0.83 5.37
N ILE A 101 5.01 -0.37 5.51
CA ILE A 101 3.56 -0.56 5.60
C ILE A 101 3.08 0.03 6.93
N ILE A 102 2.19 1.02 6.83
CA ILE A 102 1.52 1.61 7.98
C ILE A 102 0.39 0.67 8.40
N THR A 103 -0.57 0.40 7.53
CA THR A 103 -1.74 -0.42 7.84
C THR A 103 -2.33 -1.00 6.56
N TYR A 104 -3.15 -2.04 6.68
CA TYR A 104 -4.00 -2.51 5.60
C TYR A 104 -5.29 -3.11 6.17
N HIS A 105 -6.32 -3.20 5.33
CA HIS A 105 -7.58 -3.86 5.66
C HIS A 105 -8.40 -4.19 4.41
N VAL A 106 -9.36 -5.08 4.57
CA VAL A 106 -10.33 -5.40 3.53
C VAL A 106 -11.33 -4.25 3.35
N LEU A 107 -11.61 -3.92 2.10
CA LEU A 107 -12.64 -2.98 1.73
C LEU A 107 -13.89 -3.69 1.25
N SER A 108 -15.04 -3.22 1.73
CA SER A 108 -16.32 -3.51 1.09
C SER A 108 -16.41 -2.80 -0.26
N GLY A 109 -17.24 -3.35 -1.16
CA GLY A 109 -17.48 -2.72 -2.47
C GLY A 109 -17.97 -1.27 -2.36
N LYS A 110 -18.87 -0.98 -1.40
CA LYS A 110 -19.35 0.37 -1.13
C LYS A 110 -18.21 1.35 -0.76
N LYS A 111 -17.26 0.92 0.08
CA LYS A 111 -16.11 1.75 0.46
C LYS A 111 -15.14 1.94 -0.70
N TRP A 112 -14.89 0.88 -1.47
CA TRP A 112 -14.06 0.92 -2.67
C TRP A 112 -14.54 1.98 -3.66
N GLU A 113 -15.80 1.92 -4.06
CA GLU A 113 -16.37 2.89 -4.99
C GLU A 113 -16.38 4.31 -4.41
N LYS A 114 -16.66 4.46 -3.11
CA LYS A 114 -16.58 5.76 -2.43
C LYS A 114 -15.19 6.36 -2.55
N TYR A 115 -14.13 5.57 -2.40
CA TYR A 115 -12.76 6.05 -2.57
C TYR A 115 -12.47 6.44 -4.00
N LEU A 116 -12.87 5.63 -4.99
CA LEU A 116 -12.65 5.96 -6.41
C LEU A 116 -13.40 7.22 -6.85
N ARG A 117 -14.56 7.51 -6.26
CA ARG A 117 -15.31 8.75 -6.54
C ARG A 117 -14.74 9.98 -5.84
N ASN A 118 -14.31 9.84 -4.60
CA ASN A 118 -14.06 11.00 -3.73
C ASN A 118 -12.57 11.32 -3.52
N LYS A 119 -11.65 10.44 -3.92
CA LYS A 119 -10.21 10.66 -3.74
C LYS A 119 -9.54 10.92 -5.08
N LYS A 120 -8.50 11.76 -5.06
CA LYS A 120 -7.63 11.97 -6.22
C LYS A 120 -6.89 10.68 -6.56
N ILE A 121 -7.13 10.16 -7.76
CA ILE A 121 -6.42 9.03 -8.33
C ILE A 121 -5.10 9.55 -8.93
N LEU A 122 -3.98 8.98 -8.51
CA LEU A 122 -2.64 9.29 -9.03
C LEU A 122 -2.24 8.27 -10.11
N TYR A 123 -2.64 7.02 -9.91
CA TYR A 123 -2.46 5.94 -10.87
C TYR A 123 -3.70 5.08 -10.92
N ARG A 124 -4.03 4.62 -12.13
CA ARG A 124 -5.02 3.58 -12.39
C ARG A 124 -4.40 2.61 -13.38
N LYS A 125 -4.42 1.33 -13.04
CA LYS A 125 -4.01 0.28 -13.96
C LYS A 125 -4.93 0.26 -15.16
N GLU A 126 -4.36 0.33 -16.36
CA GLU A 126 -5.13 0.17 -17.59
C GLU A 126 -5.68 -1.27 -17.66
N SER A 127 -6.98 -1.39 -17.89
CA SER A 127 -7.57 -2.66 -18.28
C SER A 127 -7.17 -2.90 -19.72
N ILE A 128 -6.37 -3.95 -19.98
CA ILE A 128 -6.22 -4.46 -21.35
C ILE A 128 -7.61 -4.99 -21.71
N ILE A 129 -8.29 -4.28 -22.61
CA ILE A 129 -9.54 -4.71 -23.25
C ILE A 129 -9.18 -5.69 -24.36
#